data_AF-A0A451A3C3-F1
#
_entry.id   AF-A0A451A3C3-F1
#
_cell.length_a   1.000
_cell.length_b   1.000
_cell.length_c   1.000
_cell.angle_alpha   90.00
_cell.angle_beta   90.00
_cell.angle_gamma   90.00
#
_symmetry.space_group_name_H-M   'P 1'
#
loop_
_entity.id
_entity.type
_entity.pdbx_description
1 polymer ?
#
loop_
_entity_poly.entity_id
_entity_poly.type
_entity_poly.pdbx_seq_one_letter_code
_entity_poly.pdbx_strand_id
1 'polypeptide(L)'
;MMTNEWLPDWKDETAYPDIETTTQEKWAWEFLRKNPEYQRDFLAWEEKGDNCLRGKMLYADEYFGSILEEHQKIHDSTLKKYQEIHKKMEMEFSHKIAEIKRKYPDSVETIDYKFSKPKELEIEIPPELVEYERLHSKLPPMLIIQGDNGETIRTPSPFRFLMDKYGLSEYFVYEKGELIRTNKKFPDPANNEFRGKFADLLFNNVIIAFMSESKEKGWDISINVKYEEMCIGFRLDLPIGVQIEKAEKMLKDWQKNFKAMGGEIIEKRLQVNKYPIYLRLLDAKAKGVPDKEIIKILFPEVSNEYPDFKANKRVANDLKAANKLRDQDYRYIPYPKMKK
;
A
#
# COMPACT_ATOMS: atom_id res chain seq x y z
N MET A 1 9.16 19.00 -33.01
CA MET A 1 9.49 17.61 -32.64
C MET A 1 10.90 17.62 -32.12
N MET A 2 11.19 17.05 -30.95
CA MET A 2 12.59 16.90 -30.52
C MET A 2 13.31 16.08 -31.58
N THR A 3 14.46 16.57 -32.04
CA THR A 3 15.32 15.78 -32.90
C THR A 3 15.80 14.59 -32.08
N ASN A 4 15.72 13.39 -32.64
CA ASN A 4 16.14 12.13 -32.00
C ASN A 4 17.69 12.02 -31.92
N GLU A 5 18.39 13.16 -31.80
CA GLU A 5 19.85 13.27 -31.78
C GLU A 5 20.46 12.72 -30.49
N TRP A 6 19.73 12.79 -29.38
CA TRP A 6 20.16 12.23 -28.10
C TRP A 6 20.10 10.69 -28.06
N LEU A 7 19.45 10.04 -29.04
CA LEU A 7 19.36 8.59 -29.10
C LEU A 7 20.70 8.02 -29.59
N PRO A 8 21.30 7.07 -28.84
CA PRO A 8 22.49 6.36 -29.27
C PRO A 8 22.34 5.77 -30.68
N ASP A 9 23.46 5.50 -31.34
CA ASP A 9 23.39 4.67 -32.54
C ASP A 9 22.94 3.27 -32.14
N TRP A 10 21.76 2.84 -32.62
CA TRP A 10 21.21 1.52 -32.33
C TRP A 10 21.99 0.39 -33.00
N LYS A 11 22.84 0.72 -33.97
CA LYS A 11 23.75 -0.25 -34.61
C LYS A 11 24.96 -0.54 -33.72
N ASP A 12 25.39 0.40 -32.89
CA ASP A 12 26.49 0.23 -31.95
C ASP A 12 25.99 -0.41 -30.64
N GLU A 13 26.40 -1.65 -30.41
CA GLU A 13 26.06 -2.37 -29.18
C GLU A 13 26.74 -1.76 -27.96
N THR A 14 27.93 -1.19 -28.11
CA THR A 14 28.73 -0.64 -26.99
C THR A 14 28.15 0.66 -26.44
N ALA A 15 27.24 1.30 -27.19
CA ALA A 15 26.52 2.48 -26.76
C ALA A 15 25.40 2.19 -25.74
N TYR A 16 25.15 0.91 -25.42
CA TYR A 16 24.14 0.47 -24.47
C TYR A 16 24.79 -0.07 -23.18
N PRO A 17 24.08 -0.02 -22.04
CA PRO A 17 24.64 -0.52 -20.79
C PRO A 17 25.00 -2.00 -20.86
N ASP A 18 26.12 -2.36 -20.24
CA ASP A 18 26.59 -3.74 -20.18
C ASP A 18 25.73 -4.60 -19.25
N ILE A 19 25.41 -5.83 -19.67
CA ILE A 19 24.44 -6.70 -18.98
C ILE A 19 24.95 -7.12 -17.59
N GLU A 20 26.26 -7.28 -17.42
CA GLU A 20 26.87 -7.83 -16.20
C GLU A 20 27.09 -6.76 -15.14
N THR A 21 27.35 -5.52 -15.56
CA THR A 21 27.71 -4.41 -14.67
C THR A 21 26.56 -3.43 -14.40
N THR A 22 25.53 -3.41 -15.24
CA THR A 22 24.46 -2.41 -15.14
C THR A 22 23.45 -2.74 -14.06
N THR A 23 23.23 -1.79 -13.14
CA THR A 23 22.22 -1.89 -12.10
C THR A 23 20.80 -1.81 -12.67
N GLN A 24 19.81 -2.16 -11.87
CA GLN A 24 18.44 -2.20 -12.35
C GLN A 24 17.77 -0.86 -12.40
N GLU A 25 18.11 0.02 -11.48
CA GLU A 25 17.70 1.42 -11.52
C GLU A 25 18.17 2.04 -12.83
N LYS A 26 19.39 1.69 -13.25
CA LYS A 26 19.92 2.14 -14.53
C LYS A 26 19.12 1.53 -15.69
N TRP A 27 18.82 0.23 -15.70
CA TRP A 27 17.94 -0.36 -16.73
C TRP A 27 16.54 0.27 -16.76
N ALA A 28 15.91 0.44 -15.61
CA ALA A 28 14.59 1.05 -15.46
C ALA A 28 14.60 2.48 -15.99
N TRP A 29 15.64 3.26 -15.67
CA TRP A 29 15.84 4.60 -16.21
C TRP A 29 15.99 4.60 -17.74
N GLU A 30 16.78 3.68 -18.30
CA GLU A 30 16.97 3.56 -19.75
C GLU A 30 15.68 3.25 -20.50
N PHE A 31 14.80 2.42 -19.92
CA PHE A 31 13.47 2.17 -20.47
C PHE A 31 12.56 3.39 -20.27
N LEU A 32 12.49 3.95 -19.05
CA LEU A 32 11.62 5.09 -18.72
C LEU A 32 11.90 6.31 -19.60
N ARG A 33 13.18 6.67 -19.80
CA ARG A 33 13.55 7.84 -20.62
C ARG A 33 13.15 7.69 -22.10
N LYS A 34 12.82 6.49 -22.56
CA LYS A 34 12.32 6.22 -23.92
C LYS A 34 10.79 6.28 -24.02
N ASN A 35 10.08 6.34 -22.90
CA ASN A 35 8.62 6.42 -22.86
C ASN A 35 8.15 7.79 -23.42
N PRO A 36 7.30 7.82 -24.46
CA PRO A 36 6.83 9.07 -25.06
C PRO A 36 6.02 9.98 -24.13
N GLU A 37 5.29 9.40 -23.17
CA GLU A 37 4.54 10.16 -22.16
C GLU A 37 5.51 10.81 -21.18
N TYR A 38 6.49 10.06 -20.67
CA TYR A 38 7.55 10.60 -19.82
C TYR A 38 8.32 11.72 -20.51
N GLN A 39 8.70 11.55 -21.78
CA GLN A 39 9.41 12.59 -22.55
C GLN A 39 8.57 13.85 -22.71
N ARG A 40 7.26 13.71 -22.93
CA ARG A 40 6.33 14.85 -23.03
C ARG A 40 6.21 15.57 -21.69
N ASP A 41 6.09 14.83 -20.60
CA ASP A 41 6.00 15.40 -19.26
C ASP A 41 7.31 16.09 -18.86
N PHE A 42 8.45 15.46 -19.20
CA PHE A 42 9.78 16.03 -18.98
C PHE A 42 10.00 17.31 -19.78
N LEU A 43 9.60 17.34 -21.06
CA LEU A 43 9.61 18.55 -21.87
C LEU A 43 8.72 19.65 -21.31
N ALA A 44 7.49 19.30 -20.94
CA ALA A 44 6.55 20.25 -20.36
C ALA A 44 7.06 20.80 -19.02
N TRP A 45 7.84 20.00 -18.29
CA TRP A 45 8.56 20.43 -17.10
C TRP A 45 9.72 21.39 -17.42
N GLU A 46 10.54 21.05 -18.42
CA GLU A 46 11.68 21.86 -18.87
C GLU A 46 11.24 23.22 -19.44
N GLU A 47 10.19 23.25 -20.27
CA GLU A 47 9.64 24.47 -20.89
C GLU A 47 9.06 25.44 -19.85
N LYS A 48 8.44 24.91 -18.79
CA LYS A 48 7.91 25.73 -17.69
C LYS A 48 9.02 26.35 -16.83
N GLY A 49 10.26 25.92 -17.01
CA GLY A 49 11.38 26.28 -16.17
C GLY A 49 11.16 25.86 -14.72
N ASP A 50 12.18 26.11 -13.90
CA ASP A 50 12.22 25.77 -12.47
C ASP A 50 11.02 26.31 -11.66
N ASN A 51 10.23 27.24 -12.20
CA ASN A 51 9.11 27.87 -11.50
C ASN A 51 7.94 26.92 -11.15
N CYS A 52 7.82 25.76 -11.80
CA CYS A 52 6.75 24.79 -11.51
C CYS A 52 7.01 23.97 -10.24
N LEU A 53 8.24 23.44 -10.08
CA LEU A 53 8.61 22.67 -8.89
C LEU A 53 9.17 23.55 -7.79
N ARG A 54 9.91 24.63 -8.09
CA ARG A 54 10.28 25.60 -7.06
C ARG A 54 9.03 26.31 -6.53
N GLY A 55 8.03 26.59 -7.37
CA GLY A 55 6.72 27.05 -6.92
C GLY A 55 6.02 26.03 -6.02
N LYS A 56 5.87 24.77 -6.43
CA LYS A 56 5.19 23.76 -5.60
C LYS A 56 5.97 23.27 -4.37
N MET A 57 7.29 23.36 -4.37
CA MET A 57 8.14 23.02 -3.22
C MET A 57 8.26 24.21 -2.25
N LEU A 58 8.21 25.46 -2.74
CA LEU A 58 8.05 26.65 -1.88
C LEU A 58 6.63 26.72 -1.29
N TYR A 59 5.60 26.33 -2.05
CA TYR A 59 4.26 26.14 -1.49
C TYR A 59 4.20 24.97 -0.50
N ALA A 60 4.99 23.91 -0.69
CA ALA A 60 5.12 22.86 0.31
C ALA A 60 5.76 23.43 1.58
N ASP A 61 6.83 24.21 1.51
CA ASP A 61 7.47 24.78 2.71
C ASP A 61 6.56 25.79 3.44
N GLU A 62 5.82 26.65 2.74
CA GLU A 62 4.83 27.55 3.37
C GLU A 62 3.60 26.80 3.92
N TYR A 63 3.09 25.81 3.18
CA TYR A 63 1.95 24.98 3.59
C TYR A 63 2.32 24.07 4.77
N PHE A 64 3.45 23.37 4.71
CA PHE A 64 3.99 22.58 5.81
C PHE A 64 4.38 23.47 6.99
N GLY A 65 4.88 24.69 6.76
CA GLY A 65 5.11 25.68 7.80
C GLY A 65 3.83 26.02 8.56
N SER A 66 2.75 26.33 7.85
CA SER A 66 1.44 26.62 8.48
C SER A 66 0.86 25.43 9.25
N ILE A 67 1.04 24.20 8.73
CA ILE A 67 0.61 22.96 9.39
C ILE A 67 1.46 22.67 10.63
N LEU A 68 2.77 22.88 10.56
CA LEU A 68 3.69 22.74 11.69
C LEU A 68 3.37 23.74 12.79
N GLU A 69 3.08 25.00 12.45
CA GLU A 69 2.64 26.01 13.41
C GLU A 69 1.30 25.65 14.06
N GLU A 70 0.33 25.14 13.30
CA GLU A 70 -0.95 24.70 13.84
C GLU A 70 -0.79 23.48 14.75
N HIS A 71 0.04 22.50 14.35
CA HIS A 71 0.41 21.36 15.19
C HIS A 71 1.11 21.79 16.48
N GLN A 72 2.03 22.75 16.41
CA GLN A 72 2.72 23.28 17.59
C GLN A 72 1.74 23.97 18.53
N LYS A 73 0.79 24.76 18.01
CA LYS A 73 -0.28 25.39 18.82
C LYS A 73 -1.16 24.35 19.51
N ILE A 74 -1.54 23.27 18.81
CA ILE A 74 -2.32 22.16 19.38
C ILE A 74 -1.51 21.45 20.48
N HIS A 75 -0.24 21.16 20.22
CA HIS A 75 0.66 20.55 21.18
C HIS A 75 0.79 21.40 22.45
N ASP A 76 1.10 22.69 22.31
CA ASP A 76 1.30 23.59 23.45
C ASP A 76 0.01 23.81 24.25
N SER A 77 -1.13 23.92 23.58
CA SER A 77 -2.45 23.95 24.23
C SER A 77 -2.74 22.67 25.03
N THR A 78 -2.41 21.50 24.45
CA THR A 78 -2.60 20.20 25.11
C THR A 78 -1.68 20.04 26.31
N LEU A 79 -0.41 20.43 26.16
CA LEU A 79 0.58 20.40 27.24
C LEU A 79 0.16 21.32 28.40
N LYS A 80 -0.35 22.51 28.10
CA LYS A 80 -0.87 23.45 29.11
C LYS A 80 -2.05 22.85 29.88
N LYS A 81 -3.02 22.24 29.20
CA LYS A 81 -4.14 21.54 29.86
C LYS A 81 -3.67 20.41 30.76
N TYR A 82 -2.67 19.64 30.31
CA TYR A 82 -2.08 18.56 31.11
C TYR A 82 -1.42 19.10 32.38
N GLN A 83 -0.66 20.19 32.28
CA GLN A 83 -0.02 20.84 33.43
C GLN A 83 -1.05 21.39 34.43
N GLU A 84 -2.16 21.96 33.95
CA GLU A 84 -3.26 22.44 34.80
C GLU A 84 -3.94 21.29 35.56
N ILE A 85 -4.21 20.17 34.86
CA ILE A 85 -4.76 18.96 35.49
C ILE A 85 -3.78 18.41 36.54
N HIS A 86 -2.49 18.30 36.20
CA HIS A 86 -1.46 17.83 37.13
C HIS A 86 -1.39 18.68 38.40
N LYS A 87 -1.37 20.01 38.25
CA LYS A 87 -1.35 20.95 39.37
C LYS A 87 -2.62 20.83 40.23
N LYS A 88 -3.79 20.62 39.62
CA LYS A 88 -5.04 20.39 40.35
C LYS A 88 -4.97 19.10 41.18
N MET A 89 -4.47 18.02 40.59
CA MET A 89 -4.26 16.76 41.32
C MET A 89 -3.26 16.90 42.47
N GLU A 90 -2.15 17.61 42.26
CA GLU A 90 -1.18 17.89 43.34
C GLU A 90 -1.82 18.66 44.49
N MET A 91 -2.66 19.67 44.20
CA MET A 91 -3.36 20.44 45.24
C MET A 91 -4.39 19.60 46.01
N GLU A 92 -5.18 18.79 45.31
CA GLU A 92 -6.15 17.88 45.93
C GLU A 92 -5.47 16.82 46.79
N PHE A 93 -4.35 16.27 46.30
CA PHE A 93 -3.55 15.30 47.02
C PHE A 93 -2.90 15.91 48.28
N SER A 94 -2.34 17.11 48.15
CA SER A 94 -1.79 17.87 49.29
C SER A 94 -2.84 18.13 50.36
N HIS A 95 -4.07 18.49 49.95
CA HIS A 95 -5.20 18.67 50.86
C HIS A 95 -5.53 17.37 51.62
N LYS A 96 -5.63 16.25 50.91
CA LYS A 96 -5.90 14.94 51.52
C LYS A 96 -4.82 14.53 52.52
N ILE A 97 -3.55 14.75 52.19
CA ILE A 97 -2.44 14.50 53.13
C ILE A 97 -2.58 15.37 54.38
N ALA A 98 -2.89 16.67 54.22
CA ALA A 98 -3.08 17.57 55.35
C ALA A 98 -4.26 17.14 56.23
N GLU A 99 -5.36 16.67 55.62
CA GLU A 99 -6.52 16.12 56.33
C GLU A 99 -6.17 14.87 57.12
N ILE A 100 -5.44 13.92 56.52
CA ILE A 100 -4.98 12.69 57.18
C ILE A 100 -4.07 13.02 58.37
N LYS A 101 -3.09 13.92 58.18
CA LYS A 101 -2.19 14.37 59.26
C LYS A 101 -2.95 15.02 60.41
N ARG A 102 -4.00 15.80 60.11
CA ARG A 102 -4.86 16.41 61.13
C ARG A 102 -5.64 15.35 61.92
N LYS A 103 -6.10 14.29 61.25
CA LYS A 103 -6.91 13.22 61.86
C LYS A 103 -6.07 12.23 62.69
N TYR A 104 -4.79 12.07 62.35
CA TYR A 104 -3.89 11.08 62.97
C TYR A 104 -2.50 11.68 63.29
N PRO A 105 -2.39 12.62 64.25
CA PRO A 105 -1.15 13.35 64.50
C PRO A 105 0.00 12.45 64.99
N ASP A 106 -0.31 11.41 65.77
CA ASP A 106 0.71 10.54 66.39
C ASP A 106 1.10 9.32 65.53
N SER A 107 0.46 9.16 64.36
CA SER A 107 0.61 7.95 63.51
C SER A 107 1.44 8.17 62.25
N VAL A 108 1.93 9.39 62.00
CA VAL A 108 2.54 9.78 60.72
C VAL A 108 3.99 10.22 60.93
N GLU A 109 4.82 9.33 61.46
CA GLU A 109 6.27 9.47 61.33
C GLU A 109 6.67 9.03 59.91
N THR A 110 6.74 10.02 59.02
CA THR A 110 7.30 9.92 57.65
C THR A 110 6.63 8.92 56.70
N ILE A 111 5.51 9.35 56.10
CA ILE A 111 5.08 8.78 54.82
C ILE A 111 5.84 9.51 53.70
N ASP A 112 6.90 8.89 53.21
CA ASP A 112 7.75 9.40 52.11
C ASP A 112 7.20 8.89 50.76
N TYR A 113 6.23 9.60 50.18
CA TYR A 113 5.64 9.21 48.88
C TYR A 113 6.50 9.74 47.72
N LYS A 114 7.25 8.84 47.07
CA LYS A 114 7.84 9.10 45.74
C LYS A 114 6.80 8.78 44.67
N PHE A 115 6.52 9.74 43.76
CA PHE A 115 5.68 9.52 42.59
C PHE A 115 6.25 8.39 41.72
N SER A 116 5.64 7.21 41.77
CA SER A 116 5.77 6.19 40.72
C SER A 116 4.67 6.41 39.67
N LYS A 117 4.95 6.01 38.41
CA LYS A 117 4.13 6.25 37.21
C LYS A 117 2.61 6.01 37.42
N PRO A 118 1.73 6.74 36.71
CA PRO A 118 0.29 6.66 36.93
C PRO A 118 -0.23 5.27 36.58
N LYS A 119 -0.91 4.66 37.54
CA LYS A 119 -1.75 3.47 37.34
C LYS A 119 -3.12 3.96 36.85
N GLU A 120 -3.69 3.25 35.88
CA GLU A 120 -4.95 3.57 35.20
C GLU A 120 -6.05 4.02 36.19
N LEU A 121 -6.61 5.20 35.93
CA LEU A 121 -7.80 5.71 36.61
C LEU A 121 -8.99 5.44 35.69
N GLU A 122 -9.92 4.60 36.13
CA GLU A 122 -11.23 4.47 35.50
C GLU A 122 -12.05 5.75 35.78
N ILE A 123 -12.52 6.41 34.71
CA ILE A 123 -13.39 7.57 34.79
C ILE A 123 -14.76 7.14 34.27
N GLU A 124 -15.80 7.21 35.11
CA GLU A 124 -17.18 6.97 34.70
C GLU A 124 -17.71 8.13 33.85
N ILE A 125 -18.34 7.80 32.72
CA ILE A 125 -18.94 8.76 31.79
C ILE A 125 -20.37 9.09 32.24
N PRO A 126 -20.80 10.37 32.25
CA PRO A 126 -22.12 10.76 32.70
C PRO A 126 -23.29 10.19 31.86
N PRO A 127 -24.43 9.85 32.49
CA PRO A 127 -25.58 9.22 31.83
C PRO A 127 -26.25 10.05 30.72
N GLU A 128 -26.08 11.39 30.72
CA GLU A 128 -26.76 12.24 29.74
C GLU A 128 -26.21 12.06 28.30
N LEU A 129 -25.01 11.50 28.15
CA LEU A 129 -24.41 11.16 26.86
C LEU A 129 -24.96 9.85 26.26
N VAL A 130 -25.57 8.98 27.07
CA VAL A 130 -26.09 7.66 26.67
C VAL A 130 -27.46 7.77 25.98
N GLU A 131 -28.26 8.78 26.33
CA GLU A 131 -29.63 8.93 25.83
C GLU A 131 -29.69 9.55 24.42
N TYR A 132 -28.66 10.33 24.04
CA TYR A 132 -28.51 10.92 22.70
C TYR A 132 -28.23 9.85 21.62
N GLU A 133 -27.52 8.77 21.96
CA GLU A 133 -27.20 7.68 21.02
C GLU A 133 -28.38 6.76 20.70
N ARG A 134 -29.35 6.63 21.62
CA ARG A 134 -30.49 5.72 21.49
C ARG A 134 -31.51 6.19 20.45
N LEU A 135 -31.59 7.50 20.20
CA LEU A 135 -32.57 8.11 19.27
C LEU A 135 -32.14 8.08 17.80
N HIS A 136 -30.85 7.86 17.50
CA HIS A 136 -30.32 7.91 16.13
C HIS A 136 -30.11 6.55 15.44
N SER A 137 -30.49 5.42 16.06
CA SER A 137 -30.14 4.05 15.61
C SER A 137 -31.23 3.26 14.86
N LYS A 138 -32.27 3.89 14.30
CA LYS A 138 -33.32 3.16 13.56
C LYS A 138 -33.28 3.49 12.07
N LEU A 139 -32.52 2.72 11.28
CA LEU A 139 -32.82 2.20 9.92
C LEU A 139 -31.56 1.54 9.30
N PRO A 140 -31.62 0.32 8.74
CA PRO A 140 -30.47 -0.30 8.06
C PRO A 140 -30.31 0.23 6.62
N PRO A 141 -29.09 0.21 6.04
CA PRO A 141 -28.86 0.69 4.68
C PRO A 141 -29.42 -0.30 3.64
N MET A 142 -30.28 0.19 2.74
CA MET A 142 -30.74 -0.53 1.55
C MET A 142 -29.93 -0.09 0.33
N LEU A 143 -29.51 -1.04 -0.50
CA LEU A 143 -29.01 -0.74 -1.83
C LEU A 143 -30.21 -0.53 -2.76
N ILE A 144 -30.27 0.66 -3.36
CA ILE A 144 -31.30 1.04 -4.34
C ILE A 144 -30.61 1.10 -5.70
N ILE A 145 -31.03 0.25 -6.63
CA ILE A 145 -30.52 0.24 -8.00
C ILE A 145 -31.65 0.72 -8.91
N GLN A 146 -31.36 1.75 -9.71
CA GLN A 146 -32.30 2.35 -10.64
C GLN A 146 -31.90 1.95 -12.07
N GLY A 147 -32.82 1.31 -12.79
CA GLY A 147 -32.61 0.90 -14.18
C GLY A 147 -32.95 2.01 -15.18
N ASP A 148 -32.39 1.92 -16.38
CA ASP A 148 -32.52 2.95 -17.43
C ASP A 148 -33.97 3.14 -17.95
N ASN A 149 -34.90 2.24 -17.60
CA ASN A 149 -36.34 2.34 -17.87
C ASN A 149 -37.15 2.99 -16.72
N GLY A 150 -36.49 3.47 -15.67
CA GLY A 150 -37.12 4.13 -14.51
C GLY A 150 -37.58 3.18 -13.40
N GLU A 151 -37.39 1.87 -13.53
CA GLU A 151 -37.71 0.93 -12.46
C GLU A 151 -36.64 0.94 -11.36
N THR A 152 -37.09 0.81 -10.12
CA THR A 152 -36.24 0.83 -8.93
C THR A 152 -36.33 -0.50 -8.20
N ILE A 153 -35.21 -1.23 -8.15
CA ILE A 153 -35.13 -2.50 -7.43
C ILE A 153 -34.41 -2.27 -6.11
N ARG A 154 -35.04 -2.72 -5.02
CA ARG A 154 -34.49 -2.67 -3.66
C ARG A 154 -34.18 -4.08 -3.22
N THR A 155 -32.91 -4.38 -2.97
CA THR A 155 -32.48 -5.74 -2.60
C THR A 155 -31.40 -5.69 -1.51
N PRO A 156 -31.38 -6.65 -0.58
CA PRO A 156 -30.21 -6.88 0.26
C PRO A 156 -29.03 -7.34 -0.60
N SER A 157 -27.87 -6.76 -0.32
CA SER A 157 -26.59 -6.86 -1.05
C SER A 157 -26.36 -8.14 -1.91
N PRO A 158 -25.85 -8.01 -3.16
CA PRO A 158 -25.50 -9.14 -4.05
C PRO A 158 -24.54 -10.17 -3.42
N PHE A 159 -23.82 -9.77 -2.37
CA PHE A 159 -22.94 -10.62 -1.59
C PHE A 159 -23.67 -11.83 -0.98
N ARG A 160 -24.96 -11.70 -0.59
CA ARG A 160 -25.70 -12.79 0.07
C ARG A 160 -25.97 -13.98 -0.86
N PHE A 161 -26.24 -13.72 -2.14
CA PHE A 161 -26.61 -14.74 -3.12
C PHE A 161 -25.42 -15.63 -3.53
N LEU A 162 -24.23 -15.04 -3.70
CA LEU A 162 -23.02 -15.79 -4.01
C LEU A 162 -22.59 -16.68 -2.83
N MET A 163 -22.78 -16.22 -1.60
CA MET A 163 -22.34 -16.94 -0.39
C MET A 163 -23.16 -18.21 -0.13
N ASP A 164 -24.48 -18.18 -0.39
CA ASP A 164 -25.35 -19.36 -0.26
C ASP A 164 -25.07 -20.42 -1.35
N LYS A 165 -24.67 -19.99 -2.56
CA LYS A 165 -24.39 -20.90 -3.69
C LYS A 165 -23.08 -21.68 -3.53
N TYR A 166 -22.09 -21.11 -2.84
CA TYR A 166 -20.74 -21.69 -2.74
C TYR A 166 -20.36 -22.18 -1.34
N GLY A 167 -21.29 -22.19 -0.38
CA GLY A 167 -21.06 -22.76 0.95
C GLY A 167 -19.98 -22.04 1.76
N LEU A 168 -19.72 -20.76 1.48
CA LEU A 168 -18.74 -19.95 2.20
C LEU A 168 -19.39 -19.45 3.50
N SER A 169 -19.13 -20.15 4.60
CA SER A 169 -19.88 -19.99 5.86
C SER A 169 -19.34 -18.95 6.84
N GLU A 170 -18.28 -18.20 6.51
CA GLU A 170 -17.67 -17.30 7.51
C GLU A 170 -17.41 -15.88 6.97
N TYR A 171 -18.04 -14.91 7.64
CA TYR A 171 -17.63 -13.51 7.67
C TYR A 171 -17.91 -12.98 9.08
N PHE A 172 -17.01 -12.12 9.57
CA PHE A 172 -17.19 -11.36 10.79
C PHE A 172 -17.68 -9.96 10.40
N VAL A 173 -18.86 -9.58 10.87
CA VAL A 173 -19.33 -8.20 10.77
C VAL A 173 -18.96 -7.49 12.05
N TYR A 174 -18.06 -6.53 11.94
CA TYR A 174 -17.74 -5.59 13.00
C TYR A 174 -18.46 -4.28 12.70
N GLU A 175 -19.24 -3.80 13.64
CA GLU A 175 -19.83 -2.47 13.58
C GLU A 175 -19.43 -1.74 14.85
N LYS A 176 -18.76 -0.59 14.68
CA LYS A 176 -18.20 0.23 15.77
C LYS A 176 -17.25 -0.52 16.73
N GLY A 177 -16.50 -1.50 16.22
CA GLY A 177 -15.49 -2.22 17.01
C GLY A 177 -16.03 -3.36 17.89
N GLU A 178 -17.33 -3.66 17.86
CA GLU A 178 -17.89 -4.83 18.53
C GLU A 178 -18.35 -5.89 17.53
N LEU A 179 -18.17 -7.17 17.90
CA LEU A 179 -18.62 -8.31 17.11
C LEU A 179 -20.14 -8.48 17.23
N ILE A 180 -20.87 -8.08 16.20
CA ILE A 180 -22.34 -8.13 16.21
C ILE A 180 -22.84 -9.47 15.65
N ARG A 181 -22.59 -10.56 16.41
CA ARG A 181 -23.24 -11.88 16.31
C ARG A 181 -22.97 -12.73 15.03
N THR A 182 -22.71 -14.02 15.24
CA THR A 182 -22.80 -15.06 14.20
C THR A 182 -24.19 -15.70 14.22
N ASN A 183 -24.76 -16.00 13.05
CA ASN A 183 -26.06 -16.69 12.96
C ASN A 183 -25.89 -18.04 12.26
N LYS A 184 -25.40 -19.04 13.02
CA LYS A 184 -25.76 -20.47 12.95
C LYS A 184 -25.01 -21.21 14.07
N LYS A 185 -25.67 -22.19 14.70
CA LYS A 185 -25.08 -23.06 15.73
C LYS A 185 -23.78 -23.68 15.19
N PHE A 186 -22.70 -23.55 15.96
CA PHE A 186 -21.45 -24.28 15.75
C PHE A 186 -21.73 -25.78 15.60
N PRO A 187 -21.29 -26.45 14.52
CA PRO A 187 -21.05 -27.88 14.58
C PRO A 187 -19.70 -28.10 15.28
N ASP A 188 -19.77 -28.75 16.44
CA ASP A 188 -18.71 -29.45 17.19
C ASP A 188 -17.34 -28.73 17.41
N PRO A 189 -16.93 -28.46 18.67
CA PRO A 189 -15.64 -27.84 19.04
C PRO A 189 -14.35 -28.60 18.66
N ALA A 190 -14.41 -29.69 17.91
CA ALA A 190 -13.27 -30.58 17.70
C ALA A 190 -12.23 -30.10 16.66
N ASN A 191 -12.46 -29.01 15.91
CA ASN A 191 -11.52 -28.57 14.87
C ASN A 191 -10.80 -27.26 15.23
N ASN A 192 -9.87 -27.36 16.20
CA ASN A 192 -9.05 -26.26 16.72
C ASN A 192 -7.98 -25.73 15.75
N GLU A 193 -7.74 -26.38 14.62
CA GLU A 193 -6.59 -26.06 13.76
C GLU A 193 -6.78 -24.77 12.94
N PHE A 194 -8.03 -24.42 12.62
CA PHE A 194 -8.35 -23.29 11.73
C PHE A 194 -8.44 -21.94 12.48
N ARG A 195 -8.98 -21.96 13.71
CA ARG A 195 -9.08 -20.78 14.59
C ARG A 195 -7.72 -20.25 15.03
N GLY A 196 -6.76 -21.14 15.31
CA GLY A 196 -5.40 -20.75 15.70
C GLY A 196 -4.69 -19.98 14.59
N LYS A 197 -4.74 -20.49 13.35
CA LYS A 197 -4.03 -19.88 12.21
C LYS A 197 -4.55 -18.48 11.85
N PHE A 198 -5.85 -18.24 11.93
CA PHE A 198 -6.44 -16.94 11.54
C PHE A 198 -6.26 -15.86 12.63
N ALA A 199 -6.36 -16.23 13.91
CA ALA A 199 -6.06 -15.33 15.02
C ALA A 199 -4.56 -15.01 15.07
N ASP A 200 -3.68 -16.00 14.88
CA ASP A 200 -2.23 -15.77 14.80
C ASP A 200 -1.85 -14.76 13.71
N LEU A 201 -2.57 -14.70 12.60
CA LEU A 201 -2.30 -13.72 11.54
C LEU A 201 -2.63 -12.27 11.95
N LEU A 202 -3.70 -12.05 12.72
CA LEU A 202 -4.09 -10.71 13.19
C LEU A 202 -3.23 -10.22 14.37
N PHE A 203 -2.74 -11.14 15.22
CA PHE A 203 -1.98 -10.80 16.42
C PHE A 203 -0.44 -10.75 16.21
N ASN A 204 0.11 -11.21 15.08
CA ASN A 204 1.57 -11.35 14.87
C ASN A 204 2.27 -10.29 13.99
N ASN A 205 1.81 -9.03 14.01
CA ASN A 205 2.48 -7.84 13.41
C ASN A 205 2.33 -7.66 11.89
N VAL A 206 1.40 -8.34 11.23
CA VAL A 206 1.06 -8.10 9.81
C VAL A 206 -0.45 -7.90 9.71
N ILE A 207 -0.89 -6.70 9.33
CA ILE A 207 -2.32 -6.44 9.13
C ILE A 207 -2.67 -6.89 7.71
N ILE A 208 -3.43 -7.97 7.57
CA ILE A 208 -4.22 -8.20 6.36
C ILE A 208 -5.41 -7.26 6.47
N ALA A 209 -5.37 -6.15 5.75
CA ALA A 209 -6.47 -5.20 5.75
C ALA A 209 -7.66 -5.82 5.02
N PHE A 210 -8.68 -6.24 5.77
CA PHE A 210 -10.05 -6.16 5.30
C PHE A 210 -10.57 -4.78 5.72
N MET A 211 -11.14 -4.04 4.77
CA MET A 211 -11.58 -2.66 4.96
C MET A 211 -12.44 -2.55 6.23
N SER A 212 -11.97 -1.73 7.17
CA SER A 212 -12.66 -1.37 8.40
C SER A 212 -12.77 0.14 8.42
N GLU A 213 -14.00 0.67 8.41
CA GLU A 213 -14.28 2.09 8.63
C GLU A 213 -13.78 2.49 10.03
N SER A 214 -12.70 3.26 10.10
CA SER A 214 -12.26 3.92 11.32
C SER A 214 -12.92 5.30 11.40
N LYS A 215 -13.58 5.62 12.53
CA LYS A 215 -14.24 6.92 12.75
C LYS A 215 -13.35 7.97 13.44
N GLU A 216 -12.09 7.67 13.72
CA GLU A 216 -11.17 8.69 14.23
C GLU A 216 -10.50 9.41 13.08
N LYS A 217 -10.68 10.74 13.05
CA LYS A 217 -10.13 11.70 12.07
C LYS A 217 -8.76 11.26 11.52
N GLY A 218 -8.74 10.67 10.34
CA GLY A 218 -7.50 10.24 9.72
C GLY A 218 -7.72 9.43 8.45
N TRP A 219 -7.60 10.11 7.31
CA TRP A 219 -7.34 9.57 5.97
C TRP A 219 -8.09 8.29 5.57
N ASP A 220 -9.15 8.45 4.77
CA ASP A 220 -9.75 7.35 4.01
C ASP A 220 -8.77 6.93 2.89
N ILE A 221 -8.13 5.77 3.06
CA ILE A 221 -7.34 5.14 1.99
C ILE A 221 -8.22 4.07 1.34
N SER A 222 -8.81 4.38 0.19
CA SER A 222 -9.45 3.38 -0.66
C SER A 222 -8.39 2.63 -1.47
N ILE A 223 -8.27 1.32 -1.25
CA ILE A 223 -7.37 0.46 -2.04
C ILE A 223 -8.23 -0.44 -2.92
N ASN A 224 -8.03 -0.34 -4.25
CA ASN A 224 -8.65 -1.24 -5.22
C ASN A 224 -7.67 -2.38 -5.52
N VAL A 225 -7.98 -3.58 -5.05
CA VAL A 225 -7.12 -4.78 -5.17
C VAL A 225 -7.78 -5.74 -6.15
N LYS A 226 -7.06 -6.19 -7.18
CA LYS A 226 -7.56 -7.22 -8.11
C LYS A 226 -7.55 -8.61 -7.47
N TYR A 227 -8.25 -9.57 -8.09
CA TYR A 227 -8.35 -10.95 -7.60
C TYR A 227 -6.99 -11.66 -7.46
N GLU A 228 -5.99 -11.28 -8.27
CA GLU A 228 -4.63 -11.83 -8.18
C GLU A 228 -3.65 -10.97 -7.36
N GLU A 229 -4.12 -9.93 -6.68
CA GLU A 229 -3.30 -9.00 -5.90
C GLU A 229 -3.56 -9.18 -4.40
N MET A 230 -2.54 -8.93 -3.58
CA MET A 230 -2.63 -8.98 -2.11
C MET A 230 -2.02 -7.71 -1.53
N CYS A 231 -2.72 -7.10 -0.57
CA CYS A 231 -2.19 -5.98 0.19
C CYS A 231 -1.73 -6.45 1.57
N ILE A 232 -0.54 -5.99 1.97
CA ILE A 232 0.07 -6.29 3.26
C ILE A 232 0.38 -4.94 3.92
N GLY A 233 -0.24 -4.68 5.08
CA GLY A 233 0.05 -3.49 5.89
C GLY A 233 1.26 -3.72 6.80
N PHE A 234 2.20 -2.78 6.78
CA PHE A 234 3.37 -2.77 7.66
C PHE A 234 3.21 -1.70 8.74
N ARG A 235 3.50 -2.07 9.98
CA ARG A 235 3.58 -1.15 11.12
C ARG A 235 4.95 -0.50 11.14
N LEU A 236 5.00 0.83 10.97
CA LEU A 236 6.25 1.57 10.91
C LEU A 236 6.93 1.75 12.29
N ASP A 237 6.20 1.49 13.37
CA ASP A 237 6.70 1.52 14.74
C ASP A 237 7.40 0.20 15.16
N LEU A 238 7.45 -0.80 14.27
CA LEU A 238 8.09 -2.09 14.49
C LEU A 238 9.25 -2.32 13.51
N PRO A 239 10.25 -3.17 13.84
CA PRO A 239 11.35 -3.50 12.92
C PRO A 239 10.84 -4.06 11.59
N ILE A 240 11.19 -3.40 10.48
CA ILE A 240 10.65 -3.73 9.16
C ILE A 240 11.13 -5.10 8.63
N GLY A 241 12.37 -5.49 8.95
CA GLY A 241 12.95 -6.75 8.48
C GLY A 241 12.15 -7.98 8.93
N VAL A 242 11.73 -8.01 10.20
CA VAL A 242 10.92 -9.12 10.75
C VAL A 242 9.55 -9.18 10.09
N GLN A 243 8.95 -8.02 9.80
CA GLN A 243 7.66 -7.97 9.12
C GLN A 243 7.78 -8.43 7.66
N ILE A 244 8.83 -8.04 6.94
CA ILE A 244 9.10 -8.48 5.56
C ILE A 244 9.28 -10.00 5.50
N GLU A 245 10.05 -10.59 6.43
CA GLU A 245 10.25 -12.05 6.46
C GLU A 245 8.93 -12.81 6.66
N LYS A 246 8.07 -12.33 7.58
CA LYS A 246 6.72 -12.90 7.78
C LYS A 246 5.84 -12.74 6.55
N ALA A 247 5.83 -11.55 5.96
CA ALA A 247 5.08 -11.26 4.73
C ALA A 247 5.54 -12.16 3.58
N GLU A 248 6.85 -12.35 3.40
CA GLU A 248 7.43 -13.23 2.38
C GLU A 248 6.99 -14.68 2.58
N LYS A 249 7.02 -15.19 3.83
CA LYS A 249 6.54 -16.54 4.15
C LYS A 249 5.05 -16.69 3.81
N MET A 250 4.21 -15.74 4.22
CA MET A 250 2.78 -15.75 3.91
C MET A 250 2.53 -15.76 2.40
N LEU A 251 3.22 -14.90 1.64
CA LEU A 251 3.09 -14.84 0.19
C LEU A 251 3.47 -16.16 -0.48
N LYS A 252 4.53 -16.84 0.00
CA LYS A 252 4.93 -18.17 -0.50
C LYS A 252 3.88 -19.25 -0.20
N ASP A 253 3.30 -19.23 0.99
CA ASP A 253 2.23 -20.17 1.37
C ASP A 253 0.97 -19.93 0.50
N TRP A 254 0.61 -18.68 0.26
CA TRP A 254 -0.47 -18.31 -0.65
C TRP A 254 -0.20 -18.73 -2.10
N GLN A 255 1.01 -18.50 -2.61
CA GLN A 255 1.42 -18.98 -3.92
C GLN A 255 1.32 -20.51 -4.05
N LYS A 256 1.71 -21.25 -3.01
CA LYS A 256 1.57 -22.71 -2.97
C LYS A 256 0.10 -23.15 -3.00
N ASN A 257 -0.75 -22.49 -2.23
CA ASN A 257 -2.19 -22.78 -2.21
C ASN A 257 -2.86 -22.43 -3.55
N PHE A 258 -2.48 -21.30 -4.16
CA PHE A 258 -2.96 -20.90 -5.48
C PHE A 258 -2.61 -21.96 -6.55
N LYS A 259 -1.38 -22.49 -6.54
CA LYS A 259 -0.98 -23.63 -7.37
C LYS A 259 -1.83 -24.87 -7.12
N ALA A 260 -2.09 -25.20 -5.85
CA ALA A 260 -2.90 -26.36 -5.48
C ALA A 260 -4.37 -26.25 -5.95
N MET A 261 -4.89 -25.03 -6.10
CA MET A 261 -6.22 -24.75 -6.65
C MET A 261 -6.26 -24.71 -8.19
N GLY A 262 -5.17 -25.04 -8.87
CA GLY A 262 -5.08 -24.99 -10.34
C GLY A 262 -4.70 -23.62 -10.90
N GLY A 263 -4.34 -22.66 -10.04
CA GLY A 263 -3.79 -21.37 -10.48
C GLY A 263 -2.39 -21.52 -11.05
N GLU A 264 -2.12 -20.85 -12.17
CA GLU A 264 -0.79 -20.82 -12.78
C GLU A 264 0.01 -19.63 -12.23
N ILE A 265 1.13 -19.91 -11.54
CA ILE A 265 2.08 -18.84 -11.21
C ILE A 265 2.84 -18.51 -12.48
N ILE A 266 2.56 -17.34 -13.03
CA ILE A 266 3.30 -16.78 -14.14
C ILE A 266 4.68 -16.36 -13.61
N GLU A 267 5.63 -17.29 -13.63
CA GLU A 267 7.04 -16.96 -13.46
C GLU A 267 7.51 -16.18 -14.69
N LYS A 268 7.39 -14.85 -14.63
CA LYS A 268 8.02 -13.98 -15.63
C LYS A 268 9.53 -14.13 -15.50
N ARG A 269 10.11 -15.06 -16.26
CA ARG A 269 11.56 -15.16 -16.42
C ARG A 269 12.05 -13.89 -17.09
N LEU A 270 12.81 -13.07 -16.35
CA LEU A 270 13.38 -11.87 -16.94
C LEU A 270 14.55 -12.28 -17.81
N GLN A 271 14.45 -11.89 -19.07
CA GLN A 271 15.51 -12.07 -20.03
C GLN A 271 16.35 -10.80 -20.02
N VAL A 272 17.09 -10.57 -18.92
CA VAL A 272 17.93 -9.37 -18.73
C VAL A 272 18.96 -9.26 -19.87
N ASN A 273 19.45 -10.39 -20.36
CA ASN A 273 20.32 -10.49 -21.53
C ASN A 273 19.70 -9.93 -22.83
N LYS A 274 18.37 -9.74 -22.89
CA LYS A 274 17.70 -9.10 -24.03
C LYS A 274 17.51 -7.60 -23.86
N TYR A 275 17.78 -7.02 -22.70
CA TYR A 275 17.51 -5.60 -22.48
C TYR A 275 18.28 -4.67 -23.44
N PRO A 276 19.58 -4.91 -23.76
CA PRO A 276 20.25 -4.13 -24.80
C PRO A 276 19.52 -4.21 -26.15
N ILE A 277 19.08 -5.40 -26.57
CA ILE A 277 18.34 -5.60 -27.82
C ILE A 277 17.02 -4.84 -27.80
N TYR A 278 16.29 -4.86 -26.67
CA TYR A 278 15.03 -4.13 -26.51
C TYR A 278 15.22 -2.61 -26.62
N LEU A 279 16.25 -2.05 -25.98
CA LEU A 279 16.56 -0.62 -26.10
C LEU A 279 16.93 -0.25 -27.54
N ARG A 280 17.76 -1.07 -28.21
CA ARG A 280 18.13 -0.88 -29.63
C ARG A 280 16.91 -0.92 -30.55
N LEU A 281 15.97 -1.84 -30.31
CA LEU A 281 14.71 -1.91 -31.05
C LEU A 281 13.86 -0.65 -30.88
N LEU A 282 13.73 -0.14 -29.65
CA LEU A 282 13.01 1.10 -29.37
C LEU A 282 13.64 2.29 -30.12
N ASP A 283 14.97 2.38 -30.11
CA ASP A 283 15.71 3.48 -30.74
C ASP A 283 15.67 3.41 -32.27
N ALA A 284 15.79 2.21 -32.85
CA ALA A 284 15.62 1.99 -34.28
C ALA A 284 14.21 2.39 -34.75
N LYS A 285 13.17 2.01 -33.98
CA LYS A 285 11.79 2.37 -34.28
C LYS A 285 11.51 3.85 -34.12
N ALA A 286 12.06 4.50 -33.09
CA ALA A 286 11.97 5.95 -32.94
C ALA A 286 12.63 6.70 -34.11
N LYS A 287 13.70 6.14 -34.70
CA LYS A 287 14.36 6.65 -35.91
C LYS A 287 13.64 6.28 -37.22
N GLY A 288 12.50 5.59 -37.17
CA GLY A 288 11.71 5.21 -38.35
C GLY A 288 12.37 4.13 -39.22
N VAL A 289 13.30 3.36 -38.66
CA VAL A 289 14.04 2.31 -39.41
C VAL A 289 13.09 1.16 -39.78
N PRO A 290 13.10 0.68 -41.04
CA PRO A 290 12.27 -0.45 -41.45
C PRO A 290 12.75 -1.77 -40.82
N ASP A 291 11.81 -2.69 -40.54
CA ASP A 291 12.12 -3.97 -39.89
C ASP A 291 13.15 -4.81 -40.64
N LYS A 292 13.18 -4.72 -41.97
CA LYS A 292 14.17 -5.42 -42.80
C LYS A 292 15.62 -5.04 -42.45
N GLU A 293 15.87 -3.76 -42.16
CA GLU A 293 17.20 -3.30 -41.75
C GLU A 293 17.51 -3.68 -40.30
N ILE A 294 16.52 -3.56 -39.41
CA ILE A 294 16.63 -4.00 -38.01
C ILE A 294 17.02 -5.49 -37.94
N ILE A 295 16.35 -6.34 -38.71
CA ILE A 295 16.63 -7.78 -38.77
C ILE A 295 18.05 -8.06 -39.23
N LYS A 296 18.48 -7.39 -40.31
CA LYS A 296 19.82 -7.58 -40.87
C LYS A 296 20.93 -7.28 -39.86
N ILE A 297 20.72 -6.31 -38.97
CA ILE A 297 21.73 -5.86 -38.00
C ILE A 297 21.61 -6.61 -36.66
N LEU A 298 20.40 -6.73 -36.09
CA LEU A 298 20.21 -7.28 -34.74
C LEU A 298 20.04 -8.80 -34.71
N PHE A 299 19.60 -9.40 -35.81
CA PHE A 299 19.29 -10.84 -35.89
C PHE A 299 19.84 -11.47 -37.19
N PRO A 300 21.13 -11.25 -37.53
CA PRO A 300 21.70 -11.76 -38.78
C PRO A 300 21.65 -13.29 -38.90
N GLU A 301 21.57 -14.00 -37.77
CA GLU A 301 21.51 -15.45 -37.67
C GLU A 301 20.13 -16.04 -37.96
N VAL A 302 19.07 -15.22 -37.96
CA VAL A 302 17.69 -15.71 -38.12
C VAL A 302 17.26 -15.56 -39.58
N SER A 303 17.00 -16.69 -40.25
CA SER A 303 16.42 -16.66 -41.61
C SER A 303 15.06 -15.95 -41.62
N ASN A 304 14.87 -15.08 -42.62
CA ASN A 304 13.61 -14.38 -42.89
C ASN A 304 12.98 -14.82 -44.21
N GLU A 305 13.27 -16.04 -44.66
CA GLU A 305 12.72 -16.61 -45.89
C GLU A 305 11.28 -17.09 -45.70
N TYR A 306 10.52 -17.04 -46.79
CA TYR A 306 9.18 -17.63 -46.86
C TYR A 306 9.29 -19.16 -46.76
N PRO A 307 8.39 -19.84 -46.02
CA PRO A 307 7.16 -19.33 -45.42
C PRO A 307 7.28 -18.86 -43.97
N ASP A 308 8.40 -19.11 -43.29
CA ASP A 308 8.43 -19.05 -41.83
C ASP A 308 8.53 -17.63 -41.25
N PHE A 309 9.17 -16.68 -41.96
CA PHE A 309 9.37 -15.29 -41.53
C PHE A 309 9.82 -15.14 -40.05
N LYS A 310 10.71 -16.04 -39.59
CA LYS A 310 11.07 -16.16 -38.17
C LYS A 310 11.65 -14.86 -37.62
N ALA A 311 12.45 -14.15 -38.41
CA ALA A 311 13.06 -12.90 -37.98
C ALA A 311 12.03 -11.78 -37.78
N ASN A 312 11.07 -11.61 -38.71
CA ASN A 312 9.98 -10.64 -38.55
C ASN A 312 9.17 -10.94 -37.28
N LYS A 313 8.84 -12.21 -37.04
CA LYS A 313 8.10 -12.63 -35.84
C LYS A 313 8.90 -12.35 -34.57
N ARG A 314 10.22 -12.58 -34.59
CA ARG A 314 11.12 -12.28 -33.46
C ARG A 314 11.15 -10.78 -33.15
N VAL A 315 11.34 -9.92 -34.15
CA VAL A 315 11.31 -8.46 -34.00
C VAL A 315 9.98 -7.99 -33.41
N ALA A 316 8.85 -8.47 -33.94
CA ALA A 316 7.53 -8.10 -33.44
C ALA A 316 7.34 -8.48 -31.96
N ASN A 317 7.77 -9.68 -31.57
CA ASN A 317 7.66 -10.16 -30.19
C ASN A 317 8.60 -9.39 -29.24
N ASP A 318 9.86 -9.20 -29.62
CA ASP A 318 10.85 -8.49 -28.81
C ASP A 318 10.47 -6.99 -28.69
N LEU A 319 9.92 -6.37 -29.74
CA LEU A 319 9.41 -5.00 -29.68
C LEU A 319 8.18 -4.88 -28.77
N LYS A 320 7.26 -5.86 -28.81
CA LYS A 320 6.12 -5.89 -27.88
C LYS A 320 6.59 -5.98 -26.43
N ALA A 321 7.61 -6.79 -26.15
CA ALA A 321 8.22 -6.87 -24.81
C ALA A 321 8.92 -5.56 -24.42
N ALA A 322 9.66 -4.95 -25.34
CA ALA A 322 10.35 -3.68 -25.12
C ALA A 322 9.37 -2.53 -24.80
N ASN A 323 8.29 -2.41 -25.55
CA ASN A 323 7.23 -1.42 -25.28
C ASN A 323 6.59 -1.67 -23.92
N LYS A 324 6.30 -2.94 -23.57
CA LYS A 324 5.72 -3.25 -22.25
C LYS A 324 6.65 -2.86 -21.11
N LEU A 325 7.96 -3.13 -21.22
CA LEU A 325 8.96 -2.70 -20.24
C LEU A 325 8.99 -1.18 -20.15
N ARG A 326 9.10 -0.47 -21.28
CA ARG A 326 9.11 0.99 -21.35
C ARG A 326 7.88 1.65 -20.71
N ASP A 327 6.69 1.10 -20.96
CA ASP A 327 5.43 1.77 -20.63
C ASP A 327 4.88 1.40 -19.25
N GLN A 328 5.13 0.18 -18.79
CA GLN A 328 4.48 -0.36 -17.59
C GLN A 328 5.46 -1.11 -16.68
N ASP A 329 6.22 -2.03 -17.27
CA ASP A 329 6.95 -3.04 -16.51
C ASP A 329 8.33 -2.56 -16.00
N TYR A 330 8.81 -1.35 -16.36
CA TYR A 330 10.11 -0.82 -15.93
C TYR A 330 10.26 -0.75 -14.40
N ARG A 331 9.14 -0.57 -13.67
CA ARG A 331 9.09 -0.55 -12.20
C ARG A 331 9.26 -1.93 -11.56
N TYR A 332 9.07 -2.99 -12.35
CA TYR A 332 9.12 -4.37 -11.91
C TYR A 332 10.37 -5.11 -12.41
N ILE A 333 11.39 -4.39 -12.90
CA ILE A 333 12.71 -4.97 -13.14
C ILE A 333 13.28 -5.35 -11.76
N PRO A 334 13.45 -6.65 -11.43
CA PRO A 334 13.58 -7.08 -10.04
C PRO A 334 15.01 -7.45 -9.67
N TYR A 335 15.48 -6.93 -8.52
CA TYR A 335 16.89 -6.88 -8.12
C TYR A 335 17.65 -8.18 -8.43
N PRO A 336 18.76 -8.14 -9.19
CA PRO A 336 19.57 -9.33 -9.34
C PRO A 336 20.09 -9.58 -7.91
N LYS A 337 19.94 -10.80 -7.41
CA LYS A 337 20.68 -11.15 -6.19
C LYS A 337 22.15 -10.98 -6.54
N MET A 338 22.77 -9.90 -6.07
CA MET A 338 24.20 -9.70 -6.23
C MET A 338 24.86 -10.95 -5.66
N LYS A 339 25.66 -11.63 -6.49
CA LYS A 339 26.49 -12.73 -6.01
C LYS A 339 27.39 -12.09 -4.94
N LYS A 340 27.13 -12.43 -3.68
CA LYS A 340 27.93 -11.99 -2.54
C LYS A 340 29.33 -12.57 -2.60
#